data_AF-A0A537FV78-F1
#
_entry.id   AF-A0A537FV78-F1
#
_cell.length_a   1.000
_cell.length_b   1.000
_cell.length_c   1.000
_cell.angle_alpha   90.00
_cell.angle_beta   90.00
_cell.angle_gamma   90.00
#
_symmetry.space_group_name_H-M   'P 1'
#
loop_
_entity.id
_entity.type
_entity.pdbx_description
1 polymer ?
#
loop_
_entity_poly.entity_id
_entity_poly.type
_entity_poly.pdbx_seq_one_letter_code
_entity_poly.pdbx_strand_id
1 'polypeptide(L)'
;MTAPSIDREHALAFRQRATHLDKRLPLERLTEAAFAGLQDSSPRSAVLALHARVQNVPSSAWKDPRFVQVWGPRGAVYVVPKDEVGMFTIGFLPRDKVLRAKINTGANKAKQAFRLQKDGSTQDYFHGLREASASGTLRIEWDGSRTKWWTVDPPTIDPEDARLELARRFLRSVGPASPEEYAWWSSNTLPDARQTFQFLENELA
;
A
#
# COMPACT_ATOMS: atom_id res chain seq x y z
N MET A 1 16.90 21.80 -28.17
CA MET A 1 17.36 20.60 -27.44
C MET A 1 16.33 19.50 -27.71
N THR A 2 16.72 18.40 -28.32
CA THR A 2 15.85 17.21 -28.43
C THR A 2 15.63 16.66 -27.03
N ALA A 3 14.36 16.46 -26.65
CA ALA A 3 14.04 15.81 -25.38
C ALA A 3 14.73 14.44 -25.35
N PRO A 4 15.36 14.04 -24.22
CA PRO A 4 15.98 12.73 -24.12
C PRO A 4 14.95 11.65 -24.43
N SER A 5 15.26 10.75 -25.37
CA SER A 5 14.40 9.63 -25.72
C SER A 5 14.58 8.52 -24.68
N ILE A 6 13.52 8.20 -23.95
CA ILE A 6 13.48 7.06 -23.01
C ILE A 6 12.99 5.84 -23.77
N ASP A 7 13.77 4.76 -23.78
CA ASP A 7 13.34 3.46 -24.31
C ASP A 7 13.00 2.47 -23.19
N ARG A 8 12.63 1.25 -23.59
CA ARG A 8 12.24 0.17 -22.69
C ARG A 8 13.39 -0.24 -21.74
N GLU A 9 14.62 -0.27 -22.21
CA GLU A 9 15.76 -0.72 -21.39
C GLU A 9 16.10 0.31 -20.32
N HIS A 10 16.00 1.60 -20.65
CA HIS A 10 16.09 2.68 -19.64
C HIS A 10 15.03 2.53 -18.56
N ALA A 11 13.77 2.28 -18.94
CA ALA A 11 12.67 2.08 -17.99
C ALA A 11 12.89 0.85 -17.10
N LEU A 12 13.32 -0.28 -17.66
CA LEU A 12 13.61 -1.49 -16.88
C LEU A 12 14.79 -1.31 -15.93
N ALA A 13 15.88 -0.68 -16.39
CA ALA A 13 17.03 -0.38 -15.54
C ALA A 13 16.68 0.60 -14.42
N PHE A 14 15.80 1.58 -14.69
CA PHE A 14 15.26 2.47 -13.66
C PHE A 14 14.45 1.69 -12.62
N ARG A 15 13.46 0.89 -13.04
CA ARG A 15 12.59 0.11 -12.13
C ARG A 15 13.40 -0.86 -11.27
N GLN A 16 14.39 -1.55 -11.85
CA GLN A 16 15.26 -2.47 -11.11
C GLN A 16 16.05 -1.73 -10.03
N ARG A 17 16.67 -0.60 -10.36
CA ARG A 17 17.41 0.24 -9.41
C ARG A 17 16.52 0.83 -8.33
N ALA A 18 15.38 1.39 -8.73
CA ALA A 18 14.45 2.05 -7.82
C ALA A 18 13.84 1.08 -6.80
N THR A 19 13.74 -0.21 -7.14
CA THR A 19 13.19 -1.27 -6.30
C THR A 19 14.23 -2.23 -5.73
N HIS A 20 15.52 -1.91 -5.84
CA HIS A 20 16.64 -2.70 -5.30
C HIS A 20 16.74 -4.14 -5.84
N LEU A 21 16.26 -4.36 -7.07
CA LEU A 21 16.38 -5.63 -7.78
C LEU A 21 17.73 -5.76 -8.51
N ASP A 22 18.42 -4.65 -8.76
CA ASP A 22 19.78 -4.63 -9.33
C ASP A 22 20.84 -4.99 -8.27
N LYS A 23 20.68 -4.48 -7.05
CA LYS A 23 21.61 -4.69 -5.93
C LYS A 23 20.84 -4.88 -4.64
N ARG A 24 20.99 -6.07 -4.05
CA ARG A 24 20.39 -6.37 -2.75
C ARG A 24 20.97 -5.50 -1.64
N LEU A 25 20.09 -4.98 -0.80
CA LEU A 25 20.42 -4.22 0.41
C LEU A 25 20.83 -5.14 1.57
N PRO A 26 21.53 -4.61 2.60
CA PRO A 26 21.75 -5.32 3.86
C PRO A 26 20.44 -5.43 4.68
N LEU A 27 20.37 -6.41 5.59
CA LEU A 27 19.16 -6.82 6.32
C LEU A 27 18.53 -5.71 7.17
N GLU A 28 19.32 -4.73 7.60
CA GLU A 28 18.88 -3.60 8.41
C GLU A 28 17.94 -2.68 7.61
N ARG A 29 18.00 -2.72 6.27
CA ARG A 29 17.25 -1.85 5.36
C ARG A 29 15.96 -2.49 4.80
N LEU A 30 15.32 -3.38 5.56
CA LEU A 30 14.07 -4.04 5.16
C LEU A 30 12.95 -3.05 4.82
N THR A 31 12.77 -1.99 5.61
CA THR A 31 11.72 -0.98 5.37
C THR A 31 11.93 -0.23 4.06
N GLU A 32 13.18 0.11 3.75
CA GLU A 32 13.55 0.74 2.48
C GLU A 32 13.25 -0.18 1.29
N ALA A 33 13.61 -1.46 1.39
CA ALA A 33 13.28 -2.43 0.34
C ALA A 33 11.77 -2.62 0.10
N ALA A 34 10.96 -2.27 1.10
CA ALA A 34 9.50 -2.37 1.08
C ALA A 34 8.79 -1.02 0.87
N PHE A 35 9.51 0.05 0.45
CA PHE A 35 8.94 1.40 0.33
C PHE A 35 7.67 1.48 -0.53
N ALA A 36 7.52 0.61 -1.55
CA ALA A 36 6.35 0.58 -2.43
C ALA A 36 5.22 -0.32 -1.92
N GLY A 37 5.37 -0.91 -0.73
CA GLY A 37 4.50 -1.97 -0.22
C GLY A 37 4.67 -3.28 -1.00
N LEU A 38 4.56 -4.41 -0.31
CA LEU A 38 4.78 -5.73 -0.92
C LEU A 38 3.48 -6.52 -0.89
N GLN A 39 2.95 -6.84 -2.07
CA GLN A 39 1.76 -7.68 -2.16
C GLN A 39 2.04 -9.07 -1.58
N ASP A 40 1.21 -9.48 -0.63
CA ASP A 40 1.28 -10.73 0.12
C ASP A 40 -0.03 -11.51 -0.01
N SER A 41 -0.67 -11.49 -1.20
CA SER A 41 -1.94 -12.21 -1.46
C SER A 41 -1.75 -13.68 -1.82
N SER A 42 -0.50 -14.12 -2.00
CA SER A 42 -0.12 -15.54 -2.00
C SER A 42 0.71 -15.79 -0.76
N PRO A 43 0.58 -16.94 -0.08
CA PRO A 43 1.25 -17.14 1.20
C PRO A 43 2.75 -16.84 1.10
N ARG A 44 3.21 -15.82 1.82
CA ARG A 44 4.61 -15.39 1.89
C ARG A 44 5.21 -14.80 0.61
N SER A 45 4.40 -14.31 -0.34
CA SER A 45 4.95 -13.63 -1.51
C SER A 45 5.71 -12.34 -1.16
N ALA A 46 5.36 -11.67 -0.05
CA ALA A 46 6.16 -10.54 0.44
C ALA A 46 7.56 -10.97 0.91
N VAL A 47 7.71 -12.17 1.50
CA VAL A 47 9.03 -12.71 1.89
C VAL A 47 9.88 -12.95 0.65
N LEU A 48 9.31 -13.50 -0.43
CA LEU A 48 10.01 -13.67 -1.70
C LEU A 48 10.44 -12.32 -2.29
N ALA A 49 9.54 -11.32 -2.23
CA ALA A 49 9.85 -9.97 -2.69
C ALA A 49 10.96 -9.31 -1.87
N LEU A 50 11.01 -9.52 -0.54
CA LEU A 50 12.10 -9.06 0.32
C LEU A 50 13.41 -9.80 -0.01
N HIS A 51 13.37 -11.13 -0.16
CA HIS A 51 14.55 -11.92 -0.49
C HIS A 51 15.18 -11.47 -1.81
N ALA A 52 14.39 -11.07 -2.81
CA ALA A 52 14.91 -10.54 -4.06
C ALA A 52 15.69 -9.22 -3.89
N ARG A 53 15.38 -8.44 -2.84
CA ARG A 53 15.85 -7.06 -2.61
C ARG A 53 16.84 -6.92 -1.46
N VAL A 54 16.91 -7.90 -0.57
CA VAL A 54 17.65 -7.83 0.69
C VAL A 54 18.41 -9.13 0.92
N GLN A 55 19.62 -9.03 1.46
CA GLN A 55 20.44 -10.18 1.83
C GLN A 55 19.93 -10.85 3.12
N ASN A 56 20.08 -12.17 3.21
CA ASN A 56 19.83 -12.94 4.44
C ASN A 56 18.42 -12.78 5.05
N VAL A 57 17.38 -12.62 4.22
CA VAL A 57 15.99 -12.50 4.67
C VAL A 57 15.49 -13.84 5.24
N PRO A 58 15.10 -13.91 6.53
CA PRO A 58 14.53 -15.13 7.09
C PRO A 58 13.09 -15.37 6.61
N SER A 59 12.63 -16.62 6.66
CA SER A 59 11.24 -16.98 6.30
C SER A 59 10.19 -16.30 7.19
N SER A 60 10.58 -15.84 8.37
CA SER A 60 9.76 -15.08 9.32
C SER A 60 9.69 -13.57 9.05
N ALA A 61 10.38 -13.04 8.03
CA ALA A 61 10.53 -11.60 7.81
C ALA A 61 9.20 -10.83 7.61
N TRP A 62 8.15 -11.50 7.13
CA TRP A 62 6.81 -10.90 7.03
C TRP A 62 6.19 -10.53 8.40
N LYS A 63 6.69 -11.14 9.48
CA LYS A 63 6.31 -10.91 10.88
C LYS A 63 7.27 -9.97 11.61
N ASP A 64 8.26 -9.41 10.91
CA ASP A 64 9.19 -8.47 11.50
C ASP A 64 8.40 -7.27 12.08
N PRO A 65 8.71 -6.82 13.32
CA PRO A 65 7.96 -5.76 14.00
C PRO A 65 7.99 -4.40 13.27
N ARG A 66 8.90 -4.22 12.30
CA ARG A 66 8.94 -3.05 11.41
C ARG A 66 7.79 -3.03 10.39
N PHE A 67 7.08 -4.13 10.22
CA PHE A 67 6.02 -4.26 9.24
C PHE A 67 4.64 -4.47 9.87
N VAL A 68 3.62 -4.13 9.09
CA VAL A 68 2.22 -4.50 9.35
C VAL A 68 1.60 -4.99 8.05
N GLN A 69 0.54 -5.80 8.15
CA GLN A 69 -0.30 -6.13 7.01
C GLN A 69 -1.54 -5.23 6.96
N VAL A 70 -1.90 -4.84 5.74
CA VAL A 70 -3.12 -4.09 5.43
C VAL A 70 -3.81 -4.70 4.21
N TRP A 71 -5.10 -4.43 4.03
CA TRP A 71 -5.69 -4.50 2.71
C TRP A 71 -5.34 -3.21 1.96
N GLY A 72 -4.49 -3.34 0.94
CA GLY A 72 -3.97 -2.25 0.14
C GLY A 72 -4.66 -2.14 -1.24
N PRO A 73 -3.90 -1.83 -2.31
CA PRO A 73 -4.44 -1.65 -3.66
C PRO A 73 -5.30 -2.85 -4.12
N ARG A 74 -6.49 -2.58 -4.69
CA ARG A 74 -7.47 -3.61 -5.10
C ARG A 74 -7.90 -4.57 -3.98
N GLY A 75 -7.79 -4.13 -2.72
CA GLY A 75 -8.10 -4.94 -1.55
C GLY A 75 -7.15 -6.12 -1.34
N ALA A 76 -6.01 -6.20 -2.05
CA ALA A 76 -5.01 -7.24 -1.86
C ALA A 76 -4.33 -7.11 -0.49
N VAL A 77 -3.81 -8.22 0.05
CA VAL A 77 -3.00 -8.18 1.27
C VAL A 77 -1.65 -7.58 0.92
N TYR A 78 -1.20 -6.61 1.70
CA TYR A 78 0.09 -5.95 1.53
C TYR A 78 0.84 -5.93 2.85
N VAL A 79 2.15 -6.23 2.81
CA VAL A 79 3.10 -5.96 3.88
C VAL A 79 3.72 -4.59 3.64
N VAL A 80 3.62 -3.70 4.62
CA VAL A 80 4.06 -2.29 4.51
C VAL A 80 4.85 -1.89 5.74
N PRO A 81 5.80 -0.94 5.64
CA PRO A 81 6.46 -0.36 6.81
C PRO A 81 5.42 0.21 7.78
N LYS A 82 5.56 -0.14 9.07
CA LYS A 82 4.59 0.19 10.12
C LYS A 82 4.33 1.69 10.22
N ASP A 83 5.39 2.49 10.09
CA ASP A 83 5.35 3.96 10.25
C ASP A 83 4.82 4.66 8.99
N GLU A 84 4.63 3.94 7.88
CA GLU A 84 4.21 4.48 6.58
C GLU A 84 2.82 3.96 6.16
N VAL A 85 2.11 3.33 7.09
CA VAL A 85 0.82 2.68 6.84
C VAL A 85 -0.26 3.64 6.33
N GLY A 86 -0.14 4.95 6.60
CA GLY A 86 -1.06 5.96 6.10
C GLY A 86 -1.13 6.00 4.57
N MET A 87 0.01 5.83 3.90
CA MET A 87 0.14 5.88 2.44
C MET A 87 -0.61 4.70 1.82
N PHE A 88 -0.57 3.55 2.47
CA PHE A 88 -1.23 2.31 2.06
C PHE A 88 -2.60 2.10 2.72
N THR A 89 -3.19 3.14 3.28
CA THR A 89 -4.56 3.11 3.78
C THR A 89 -5.28 4.39 3.38
N ILE A 90 -5.06 5.49 4.11
CA ILE A 90 -5.73 6.75 3.84
C ILE A 90 -5.29 7.42 2.54
N GLY A 91 -4.13 7.04 1.98
CA GLY A 91 -3.71 7.43 0.63
C GLY A 91 -4.64 6.94 -0.48
N PHE A 92 -5.47 5.92 -0.20
CA PHE A 92 -6.54 5.45 -1.08
C PHE A 92 -7.88 6.15 -0.85
N LEU A 93 -7.99 7.10 0.08
CA LEU A 93 -9.26 7.77 0.31
C LEU A 93 -9.65 8.63 -0.89
N PRO A 94 -10.84 8.41 -1.47
CA PRO A 94 -11.32 9.20 -2.59
C PRO A 94 -11.58 10.65 -2.16
N ARG A 95 -11.39 11.60 -3.07
CA ARG A 95 -11.77 13.00 -2.83
C ARG A 95 -13.29 13.18 -2.87
N ASP A 96 -13.98 12.30 -3.61
CA ASP A 96 -15.44 12.24 -3.59
C ASP A 96 -15.97 12.00 -2.17
N LYS A 97 -16.72 12.99 -1.66
CA LYS A 97 -17.23 12.99 -0.29
C LYS A 97 -18.23 11.85 -0.03
N VAL A 98 -18.99 11.42 -1.04
CA VAL A 98 -19.99 10.34 -0.91
C VAL A 98 -19.28 9.00 -0.80
N LEU A 99 -18.29 8.73 -1.66
CA LEU A 99 -17.47 7.52 -1.58
C LEU A 99 -16.68 7.46 -0.27
N ARG A 100 -16.10 8.59 0.16
CA ARG A 100 -15.39 8.69 1.44
C ARG A 100 -16.32 8.42 2.63
N ALA A 101 -17.55 8.95 2.60
CA ALA A 101 -18.54 8.69 3.65
C ALA A 101 -18.94 7.22 3.73
N LYS A 102 -19.03 6.51 2.59
CA LYS A 102 -19.29 5.05 2.56
C LYS A 102 -18.16 4.26 3.24
N ILE A 103 -16.90 4.58 2.94
CA ILE A 103 -15.72 3.96 3.59
C ILE A 103 -15.76 4.20 5.10
N ASN A 104 -15.99 5.44 5.54
CA ASN A 104 -16.07 5.79 6.95
C ASN A 104 -17.22 5.08 7.67
N THR A 105 -18.37 4.95 7.01
CA THR A 105 -19.52 4.20 7.55
C THR A 105 -19.17 2.72 7.72
N GLY A 106 -18.51 2.11 6.74
CA GLY A 106 -18.00 0.74 6.82
C GLY A 106 -17.01 0.56 7.98
N ALA A 107 -16.06 1.47 8.13
CA ALA A 107 -15.10 1.46 9.23
C ALA A 107 -15.78 1.60 10.61
N ASN A 108 -16.79 2.46 10.73
CA ASN A 108 -17.55 2.60 11.98
C ASN A 108 -18.33 1.34 12.34
N LYS A 109 -18.94 0.67 11.35
CA LYS A 109 -19.58 -0.65 11.55
C LYS A 109 -18.55 -1.70 11.98
N ALA A 110 -17.37 -1.72 11.37
CA ALA A 110 -16.28 -2.61 11.76
C ALA A 110 -15.84 -2.37 13.21
N LYS A 111 -15.69 -1.10 13.61
CA LYS A 111 -15.37 -0.74 15.00
C LYS A 111 -16.45 -1.18 15.99
N GLN A 112 -17.72 -1.00 15.63
CA GLN A 112 -18.83 -1.46 16.47
C GLN A 112 -18.82 -2.99 16.60
N ALA A 113 -18.67 -3.72 15.51
CA ALA A 113 -18.59 -5.18 15.51
C ALA A 113 -17.42 -5.69 16.36
N PHE A 114 -16.23 -5.07 16.21
CA PHE A 114 -15.04 -5.41 16.97
C PHE A 114 -15.22 -5.22 18.48
N ARG A 115 -15.87 -4.12 18.91
CA ARG A 115 -16.16 -3.85 20.33
C ARG A 115 -17.06 -4.90 20.98
N LEU A 116 -17.88 -5.59 20.19
CA LEU A 116 -18.78 -6.64 20.68
C LEU A 116 -18.07 -8.02 20.79
N GLN A 117 -16.84 -8.15 20.29
CA GLN A 117 -16.04 -9.37 20.37
C GLN A 117 -15.23 -9.44 21.67
N LYS A 118 -15.10 -10.64 22.24
CA LYS A 118 -14.42 -10.86 23.54
C LYS A 118 -12.91 -11.07 23.46
N ASP A 119 -12.39 -11.47 22.30
CA ASP A 119 -11.00 -11.91 22.12
C ASP A 119 -10.06 -10.84 21.49
N GLY A 120 -10.61 -9.68 21.12
CA GLY A 120 -9.82 -8.56 20.56
C GLY A 120 -9.29 -8.80 19.14
N SER A 121 -9.76 -9.81 18.41
CA SER A 121 -9.54 -9.94 16.95
C SER A 121 -10.56 -10.87 16.31
N THR A 122 -11.31 -10.39 15.31
CA THR A 122 -12.33 -11.23 14.68
C THR A 122 -11.70 -12.13 13.60
N GLN A 123 -12.03 -13.42 13.60
CA GLN A 123 -11.69 -14.35 12.50
C GLN A 123 -12.76 -14.41 11.40
N ASP A 124 -13.99 -13.99 11.72
CA ASP A 124 -15.08 -13.96 10.77
C ASP A 124 -14.97 -12.73 9.85
N TYR A 125 -14.92 -13.00 8.55
CA TYR A 125 -14.97 -11.98 7.53
C TYR A 125 -16.42 -11.54 7.32
N PHE A 126 -16.66 -10.24 7.30
CA PHE A 126 -17.95 -9.69 6.86
C PHE A 126 -17.76 -8.74 5.68
N HIS A 127 -18.82 -8.58 4.91
CA HIS A 127 -18.82 -7.81 3.67
C HIS A 127 -18.41 -6.33 3.92
N GLY A 128 -17.44 -5.83 3.15
CA GLY A 128 -17.02 -4.43 3.21
C GLY A 128 -15.75 -4.13 4.03
N LEU A 129 -15.11 -5.13 4.64
CA LEU A 129 -13.90 -4.93 5.46
C LEU A 129 -12.70 -4.41 4.64
N ARG A 130 -12.49 -4.92 3.42
CA ARG A 130 -11.38 -4.50 2.55
C ARG A 130 -11.50 -3.04 2.16
N GLU A 131 -12.70 -2.60 1.81
CA GLU A 131 -13.02 -1.21 1.48
C GLU A 131 -12.87 -0.31 2.71
N ALA A 132 -13.34 -0.76 3.88
CA ALA A 132 -13.21 -0.03 5.13
C ALA A 132 -11.75 0.15 5.59
N SER A 133 -10.83 -0.71 5.13
CA SER A 133 -9.37 -0.62 5.39
C SER A 133 -8.79 0.73 4.98
N ALA A 134 -9.31 1.32 3.89
CA ALA A 134 -8.87 2.62 3.41
C ALA A 134 -9.10 3.75 4.42
N SER A 135 -9.92 3.54 5.46
CA SER A 135 -10.03 4.49 6.59
C SER A 135 -8.75 4.61 7.43
N GLY A 136 -7.81 3.68 7.30
CA GLY A 136 -6.60 3.60 8.12
C GLY A 136 -6.83 3.05 9.54
N THR A 137 -8.08 2.77 9.91
CA THR A 137 -8.46 2.37 11.27
C THR A 137 -8.55 0.86 11.49
N LEU A 138 -8.21 0.07 10.47
CA LEU A 138 -8.22 -1.39 10.53
C LEU A 138 -6.81 -1.93 10.24
N ARG A 139 -6.46 -3.05 10.87
CA ARG A 139 -5.25 -3.84 10.59
C ARG A 139 -5.61 -5.30 10.44
N ILE A 140 -4.75 -6.02 9.75
CA ILE A 140 -4.93 -7.45 9.52
C ILE A 140 -3.66 -8.22 9.84
N GLU A 141 -3.84 -9.51 10.10
CA GLU A 141 -2.81 -10.53 9.95
C GLU A 141 -3.42 -11.64 9.08
N TRP A 142 -2.77 -11.95 7.97
CA TRP A 142 -3.12 -13.07 7.10
C TRP A 142 -1.97 -14.08 7.08
N ASP A 143 -2.26 -15.32 7.48
CA ASP A 143 -1.24 -16.37 7.60
C ASP A 143 -1.13 -17.29 6.37
N GLY A 144 -1.95 -17.06 5.35
CA GLY A 144 -2.10 -17.93 4.18
C GLY A 144 -3.42 -18.70 4.16
N SER A 145 -4.08 -18.83 5.31
CA SER A 145 -5.32 -19.61 5.48
C SER A 145 -6.40 -18.84 6.22
N ARG A 146 -6.02 -18.06 7.23
CA ARG A 146 -6.93 -17.30 8.08
C ARG A 146 -6.54 -15.84 8.04
N THR A 147 -7.56 -15.00 8.18
CA THR A 147 -7.37 -13.56 8.37
C THR A 147 -7.88 -13.20 9.74
N LYS A 148 -7.01 -12.63 10.57
CA LYS A 148 -7.40 -11.89 11.77
C LYS A 148 -7.43 -10.42 11.43
N TRP A 149 -8.34 -9.68 12.05
CA TRP A 149 -8.35 -8.23 11.93
C TRP A 149 -8.74 -7.57 13.25
N TRP A 150 -8.27 -6.34 13.44
CA TRP A 150 -8.54 -5.53 14.62
C TRP A 150 -8.59 -4.04 14.29
N THR A 151 -9.10 -3.25 15.23
CA THR A 151 -9.17 -1.80 15.09
C THR A 151 -7.94 -1.13 15.69
N VAL A 152 -7.50 -0.05 15.06
CA VAL A 152 -6.42 0.81 15.53
C VAL A 152 -6.82 2.28 15.40
N ASP A 153 -6.04 3.16 16.02
CA ASP A 153 -6.16 4.59 15.82
C ASP A 153 -5.85 4.99 14.36
N PRO A 154 -6.51 6.02 13.84
CA PRO A 154 -6.26 6.50 12.49
C PRO A 154 -4.81 7.00 12.34
N PRO A 155 -4.18 6.88 11.16
CA PRO A 155 -2.92 7.54 10.85
C PRO A 155 -3.06 9.05 11.01
N THR A 156 -1.97 9.72 11.43
CA THR A 156 -1.96 11.17 11.69
C THR A 156 -1.64 12.02 10.46
N ILE A 157 -1.15 11.42 9.38
CA ILE A 157 -0.83 12.11 8.13
C ILE A 157 -2.08 12.65 7.42
N ASP A 158 -1.96 13.80 6.75
CA ASP A 158 -3.04 14.34 5.93
C ASP A 158 -3.36 13.39 4.75
N PRO A 159 -4.65 13.12 4.45
CA PRO A 159 -5.02 12.24 3.34
C PRO A 159 -4.51 12.70 1.96
N GLU A 160 -4.36 14.00 1.71
CA GLU A 160 -3.80 14.52 0.46
C GLU A 160 -2.30 14.21 0.37
N ASP A 161 -1.55 14.48 1.43
CA ASP A 161 -0.12 14.15 1.51
C ASP A 161 0.13 12.65 1.33
N ALA A 162 -0.67 11.81 2.01
CA ALA A 162 -0.60 10.36 1.88
C ALA A 162 -0.88 9.88 0.44
N ARG A 163 -1.83 10.52 -0.26
CA ARG A 163 -2.18 10.18 -1.64
C ARG A 163 -1.08 10.57 -2.63
N LEU A 164 -0.51 11.76 -2.48
CA LEU A 164 0.61 12.22 -3.31
C LEU A 164 1.82 11.32 -3.10
N GLU A 165 2.14 10.98 -1.84
CA GLU A 165 3.27 10.11 -1.54
C GLU A 165 3.07 8.67 -2.07
N LEU A 166 1.86 8.12 -1.96
CA LEU A 166 1.51 6.85 -2.58
C LEU A 166 1.72 6.87 -4.10
N ALA A 167 1.30 7.95 -4.78
CA ALA A 167 1.48 8.11 -6.22
C ALA A 167 2.96 8.26 -6.61
N ARG A 168 3.77 9.01 -5.84
CA ARG A 168 5.23 9.08 -6.03
C ARG A 168 5.87 7.70 -5.91
N ARG A 169 5.47 6.89 -4.92
CA ARG A 169 5.97 5.52 -4.72
C ARG A 169 5.59 4.60 -5.86
N PHE A 170 4.35 4.70 -6.36
CA PHE A 170 3.90 4.00 -7.55
C PHE A 170 4.79 4.35 -8.76
N LEU A 171 4.93 5.65 -9.08
CA LEU A 171 5.74 6.11 -10.22
C LEU A 171 7.22 5.74 -10.07
N ARG A 172 7.79 5.82 -8.86
CA ARG A 172 9.16 5.39 -8.59
C ARG A 172 9.35 3.89 -8.81
N SER A 173 8.33 3.06 -8.54
CA SER A 173 8.44 1.60 -8.61
C SER A 173 8.16 1.03 -10.02
N VAL A 174 7.16 1.57 -10.72
CA VAL A 174 6.67 1.03 -11.99
C VAL A 174 6.60 2.07 -13.12
N GLY A 175 7.05 3.30 -12.89
CA GLY A 175 7.11 4.33 -13.93
C GLY A 175 8.03 3.95 -15.10
N PRO A 176 7.87 4.56 -16.28
CA PRO A 176 6.78 5.45 -16.68
C PRO A 176 5.42 4.73 -16.65
N ALA A 177 4.36 5.43 -16.22
CA ALA A 177 3.01 4.89 -16.10
C ALA A 177 1.96 6.00 -16.24
N SER A 178 0.74 5.65 -16.64
CA SER A 178 -0.37 6.61 -16.86
C SER A 178 -1.30 6.75 -15.64
N PRO A 179 -2.12 7.83 -15.57
CA PRO A 179 -3.18 7.94 -14.58
C PRO A 179 -4.18 6.76 -14.62
N GLU A 180 -4.45 6.20 -15.80
CA GLU A 180 -5.33 5.03 -15.97
C GLU A 180 -4.73 3.78 -15.32
N GLU A 181 -3.43 3.53 -15.51
CA GLU A 181 -2.72 2.42 -14.85
C GLU A 181 -2.70 2.60 -13.33
N TYR A 182 -2.49 3.84 -12.86
CA TYR A 182 -2.55 4.15 -11.43
C TYR A 182 -3.96 3.96 -10.85
N ALA A 183 -5.01 4.41 -11.55
CA ALA A 183 -6.40 4.23 -11.13
C ALA A 183 -6.74 2.74 -11.01
N TRP A 184 -6.35 1.95 -12.02
CA TRP A 184 -6.54 0.50 -12.01
C TRP A 184 -5.81 -0.16 -10.83
N TRP A 185 -4.54 0.19 -10.61
CA TRP A 185 -3.74 -0.37 -9.53
C TRP A 185 -4.29 0.00 -8.15
N SER A 186 -4.56 1.28 -7.91
CA SER A 186 -4.99 1.79 -6.60
C SER A 186 -6.47 1.53 -6.28
N SER A 187 -7.29 1.17 -7.28
CA SER A 187 -8.76 1.19 -7.19
C SER A 187 -9.37 2.57 -6.95
N ASN A 188 -8.61 3.64 -7.19
CA ASN A 188 -9.15 4.99 -7.20
C ASN A 188 -9.97 5.24 -8.47
N THR A 189 -10.83 6.26 -8.42
CA THR A 189 -11.51 6.74 -9.62
C THR A 189 -10.51 7.38 -10.58
N LEU A 190 -10.77 7.28 -11.89
CA LEU A 190 -9.93 7.91 -12.89
C LEU A 190 -9.82 9.44 -12.72
N PRO A 191 -10.89 10.19 -12.38
CA PRO A 191 -10.78 11.62 -12.05
C PRO A 191 -9.81 11.89 -10.89
N ASP A 192 -9.89 11.12 -9.80
CA ASP A 192 -8.99 11.29 -8.65
C ASP A 192 -7.53 10.99 -9.01
N ALA A 193 -7.30 9.96 -9.83
CA ALA A 193 -5.98 9.61 -10.33
C ALA A 193 -5.38 10.72 -11.20
N ARG A 194 -6.16 11.25 -12.15
CA ARG A 194 -5.73 12.37 -13.01
C ARG A 194 -5.38 13.62 -12.20
N GLN A 195 -6.23 13.98 -11.25
CA GLN A 195 -5.95 15.12 -10.38
C GLN A 195 -4.68 14.91 -9.53
N THR A 196 -4.45 13.68 -9.06
CA THR A 196 -3.22 13.34 -8.32
C THR A 196 -1.97 13.51 -9.20
N PHE A 197 -2.03 13.06 -10.46
CA PHE A 197 -0.93 13.23 -11.40
C PHE A 197 -0.68 14.70 -11.75
N GLN A 198 -1.74 15.51 -11.92
CA GLN A 198 -1.62 16.96 -12.13
C GLN A 198 -0.90 17.67 -10.98
N PHE A 199 -1.13 17.26 -9.72
CA PHE A 199 -0.38 17.80 -8.60
C PHE A 199 1.11 17.46 -8.68
N LEU A 200 1.45 16.23 -9.08
CA LEU A 200 2.84 15.79 -9.22
C LEU A 200 3.55 16.40 -10.44
N GLU A 201 2.83 16.70 -11.53
CA GLU A 201 3.40 17.40 -12.68
C GLU A 201 4.02 18.74 -12.30
N ASN A 202 3.43 19.44 -11.32
CA ASN A 202 3.99 20.70 -10.81
C ASN A 202 5.30 20.51 -10.02
N GLU A 203 5.65 19.29 -9.60
CA GLU A 203 6.93 18.97 -8.94
C GLU A 203 8.06 18.72 -9.95
N LEU A 204 7.72 18.53 -11.23
CA LEU A 204 8.63 18.23 -12.32
C LEU A 204 8.92 19.46 -13.21
N ALA A 205 8.30 20.61 -12.90
CA ALA A 205 8.43 21.87 -13.63
C ALA A 205 9.70 22.65 -13.24
#